data_AF-A0A0B8P5E6-F1
#
_entry.id   AF-A0A0B8P5E6-F1
#
_cell.length_a   1.000
_cell.length_b   1.000
_cell.length_c   1.000
_cell.angle_alpha   90.00
_cell.angle_beta   90.00
_cell.angle_gamma   90.00
#
_symmetry.space_group_name_H-M   'P 1'
#
loop_
_entity.id
_entity.type
_entity.pdbx_description
1 polymer ?
#
loop_
_entity_poly.entity_id
_entity_poly.type
_entity_poly.pdbx_seq_one_letter_code
_entity_poly.pdbx_strand_id
1 'polypeptide(L)'
;MKADDLPTITISSDAYSKHMDDDLPSVSATDDFDIEPEIEVEPEPVVAAAPVEEEPEEEQLEVLVLHVKANHNQQFVGTQLFDSMEQNGLHFGAMNIYHRHADLTGNDKVLFSVANMMKPGSLAHDDPETFITDGISFFMTLPCYGDAEQNFKIMLHTAQMIADDLGGNVLDDKYALMTRDRIDAFKRQVQQFEAKKRAKQASQAL
;
A
#
# COMPACT_ATOMS: atom_id res chain seq x y z
N MET A 1 -26.74 -57.62 -9.87
CA MET A 1 -26.38 -56.60 -10.88
C MET A 1 -25.46 -55.63 -10.18
N LYS A 2 -24.16 -55.95 -10.23
CA LYS A 2 -23.11 -55.21 -10.98
C LYS A 2 -22.76 -53.89 -10.31
N ALA A 3 -21.65 -53.96 -9.59
CA ALA A 3 -20.79 -52.85 -9.22
C ALA A 3 -20.26 -52.18 -10.49
N ASP A 4 -20.15 -50.86 -10.46
CA ASP A 4 -19.11 -50.14 -11.18
C ASP A 4 -18.62 -49.00 -10.27
N ASP A 5 -17.32 -49.10 -10.05
CA ASP A 5 -16.43 -48.41 -9.14
C ASP A 5 -15.83 -47.19 -9.88
N LEU A 6 -15.75 -46.02 -9.23
CA LEU A 6 -15.02 -44.88 -9.78
C LEU A 6 -13.99 -44.38 -8.75
N PRO A 7 -12.74 -44.11 -9.16
CA PRO A 7 -11.60 -43.98 -8.25
C PRO A 7 -11.49 -42.60 -7.59
N THR A 8 -11.17 -42.62 -6.30
CA THR A 8 -10.69 -41.48 -5.50
C THR A 8 -9.19 -41.27 -5.76
N ILE A 9 -8.80 -40.06 -6.18
CA ILE A 9 -7.38 -39.66 -6.27
C ILE A 9 -7.04 -38.84 -5.03
N THR A 10 -6.31 -39.48 -4.11
CA THR A 10 -5.63 -38.85 -2.97
C THR A 10 -4.18 -38.63 -3.38
N ILE A 11 -3.69 -37.38 -3.36
CA ILE A 11 -2.29 -37.06 -3.61
C ILE A 11 -1.60 -36.89 -2.26
N SER A 12 -0.80 -37.88 -1.87
CA SER A 12 0.17 -37.81 -0.78
C SER A 12 1.54 -37.42 -1.33
N SER A 13 2.19 -36.46 -0.67
CA SER A 13 3.48 -35.86 -1.08
C SER A 13 4.65 -36.45 -0.28
N ASP A 14 5.17 -37.60 -0.68
CA ASP A 14 6.45 -38.13 -0.20
C ASP A 14 7.39 -38.41 -1.39
N ALA A 15 8.33 -37.48 -1.62
CA ALA A 15 9.51 -37.72 -2.45
C ALA A 15 10.60 -36.65 -2.15
N TYR A 16 11.23 -36.75 -0.98
CA TYR A 16 12.48 -36.04 -0.70
C TYR A 16 13.63 -37.01 -0.95
N SER A 17 14.40 -36.75 -2.02
CA SER A 17 15.59 -37.52 -2.38
C SER A 17 16.66 -37.46 -1.29
N LYS A 18 17.22 -38.63 -0.97
CA LYS A 18 18.36 -38.84 -0.10
C LYS A 18 19.48 -39.45 -0.94
N HIS A 19 20.65 -38.80 -1.00
CA HIS A 19 21.93 -39.49 -1.21
C HIS A 19 23.08 -38.69 -0.58
N MET A 20 23.67 -39.29 0.45
CA MET A 20 24.99 -39.02 1.03
C MET A 20 25.66 -40.39 1.27
N ASP A 21 26.95 -40.35 1.62
CA ASP A 21 27.90 -41.44 1.92
C ASP A 21 28.70 -41.89 0.67
N ASP A 22 30.04 -42.06 0.65
CA ASP A 22 31.12 -41.85 1.62
C ASP A 22 32.49 -42.06 0.91
N ASP A 23 33.54 -41.44 1.46
CA ASP A 23 34.97 -41.83 1.54
C ASP A 23 35.95 -42.01 0.34
N LEU A 24 37.15 -41.44 0.58
CA LEU A 24 38.45 -41.39 -0.16
C LEU A 24 39.24 -42.75 -0.04
N PRO A 25 40.50 -43.00 -0.57
CA PRO A 25 41.63 -42.06 -0.82
C PRO A 25 42.73 -42.40 -1.89
N SER A 26 43.70 -41.47 -1.99
CA SER A 26 45.17 -41.59 -2.23
C SER A 26 45.75 -41.94 -3.63
N VAL A 27 46.59 -41.04 -4.19
CA VAL A 27 48.05 -41.24 -4.39
C VAL A 27 48.77 -39.91 -4.66
N SER A 28 50.06 -39.90 -4.35
CA SER A 28 51.00 -38.81 -4.04
C SER A 28 51.96 -38.38 -5.15
N ALA A 29 52.63 -37.22 -4.90
CA ALA A 29 53.99 -36.79 -5.36
C ALA A 29 54.07 -36.22 -6.80
N THR A 30 54.84 -35.17 -7.16
CA THR A 30 55.84 -34.29 -6.53
C THR A 30 56.23 -33.19 -7.56
N ASP A 31 56.78 -32.09 -7.05
CA ASP A 31 57.76 -31.14 -7.64
C ASP A 31 57.37 -30.09 -8.71
N ASP A 32 57.62 -28.84 -8.28
CA ASP A 32 58.26 -27.70 -8.95
C ASP A 32 57.83 -27.29 -10.36
N PHE A 33 57.36 -26.04 -10.50
CA PHE A 33 58.13 -25.01 -11.20
C PHE A 33 57.56 -23.60 -10.92
N ASP A 34 58.45 -22.77 -10.39
CA ASP A 34 58.40 -21.32 -10.15
C ASP A 34 58.16 -20.52 -11.44
N ILE A 35 57.22 -19.55 -11.45
CA ILE A 35 57.20 -18.32 -12.28
C ILE A 35 56.12 -17.37 -11.70
N GLU A 36 56.55 -16.28 -11.07
CA GLU A 36 55.87 -14.97 -11.07
C GLU A 36 56.60 -14.06 -12.10
N PRO A 37 56.13 -12.83 -12.41
CA PRO A 37 54.80 -12.37 -12.82
C PRO A 37 54.88 -11.42 -14.05
N GLU A 38 53.83 -11.23 -14.84
CA GLU A 38 53.66 -9.97 -15.61
C GLU A 38 52.20 -9.79 -16.05
N ILE A 39 51.42 -9.01 -15.30
CA ILE A 39 50.12 -8.49 -15.75
C ILE A 39 50.35 -7.02 -16.05
N GLU A 40 50.40 -6.72 -17.34
CA GLU A 40 50.45 -5.38 -17.91
C GLU A 40 49.12 -4.67 -17.60
N VAL A 41 49.16 -3.71 -16.66
CA VAL A 41 48.00 -2.92 -16.28
C VAL A 41 47.83 -1.80 -17.30
N GLU A 42 46.92 -1.97 -18.25
CA GLU A 42 46.40 -0.86 -19.05
C GLU A 42 45.59 0.09 -18.13
N PRO A 43 45.88 1.40 -18.12
CA PRO A 43 45.15 2.35 -17.29
C PRO A 43 43.79 2.65 -17.93
N GLU A 44 42.70 2.16 -17.33
CA GLU A 44 41.35 2.62 -17.63
C GLU A 44 41.20 4.12 -17.31
N PRO A 45 40.48 4.89 -18.14
CA PRO A 45 40.41 6.33 -18.02
C PRO A 45 39.60 6.74 -16.78
N VAL A 46 40.20 7.62 -15.99
CA VAL A 46 39.54 8.40 -14.92
C VAL A 46 38.25 9.04 -15.46
N VAL A 47 37.12 8.47 -15.08
CA VAL A 47 35.80 9.07 -15.30
C VAL A 47 35.75 10.33 -14.44
N ALA A 48 35.78 11.46 -15.12
CA ALA A 48 35.60 12.78 -14.54
C ALA A 48 34.36 12.78 -13.64
N ALA A 49 34.53 13.27 -12.41
CA ALA A 49 33.42 13.55 -11.51
C ALA A 49 32.44 14.50 -12.21
N ALA A 50 31.30 13.97 -12.63
CA ALA A 50 30.18 14.77 -13.09
C ALA A 50 29.73 15.68 -11.92
N PRO A 51 29.29 16.91 -12.20
CA PRO A 51 28.68 17.76 -11.18
C PRO A 51 27.50 16.99 -10.58
N VAL A 52 27.43 16.93 -9.25
CA VAL A 52 26.23 16.50 -8.55
C VAL A 52 25.13 17.49 -8.95
N GLU A 53 24.29 17.10 -9.89
CA GLU A 53 22.99 17.73 -10.09
C GLU A 53 22.30 17.66 -8.73
N GLU A 54 21.91 18.82 -8.19
CA GLU A 54 21.07 18.89 -7.01
C GLU A 54 19.80 18.08 -7.31
N GLU A 55 19.71 16.88 -6.75
CA GLU A 55 18.47 16.11 -6.77
C GLU A 55 17.36 17.02 -6.25
N PRO A 56 16.22 17.12 -6.94
CA PRO A 56 15.11 17.92 -6.45
C PRO A 56 14.78 17.41 -5.06
N GLU A 57 14.84 18.29 -4.05
CA GLU A 57 14.53 17.93 -2.67
C GLU A 57 13.18 17.20 -2.64
N GLU A 58 13.20 15.90 -2.34
CA GLU A 58 11.98 15.13 -2.22
C GLU A 58 11.09 15.81 -1.16
N GLU A 59 9.94 16.33 -1.59
CA GLU A 59 8.95 16.82 -0.67
C GLU A 59 8.62 15.68 0.29
N GLN A 60 8.79 15.89 1.60
CA GLN A 60 8.44 14.87 2.58
C GLN A 60 6.95 14.59 2.45
N LEU A 61 6.60 13.41 1.93
CA LEU A 61 5.22 12.97 1.80
C LEU A 61 4.83 12.19 3.05
N GLU A 62 3.81 12.67 3.76
CA GLU A 62 3.16 11.90 4.82
C GLU A 62 1.80 11.39 4.33
N VAL A 63 1.35 10.23 4.78
CA VAL A 63 0.05 9.65 4.42
C VAL A 63 -0.78 9.42 5.66
N LEU A 64 -2.04 9.87 5.64
CA LEU A 64 -3.04 9.56 6.65
C LEU A 64 -3.92 8.45 6.12
N VAL A 65 -4.17 7.44 6.95
CA VAL A 65 -4.97 6.26 6.57
C VAL A 65 -5.99 5.96 7.67
N LEU A 66 -7.20 5.62 7.27
CA LEU A 66 -8.22 5.00 8.11
C LEU A 66 -8.97 3.94 7.30
N HIS A 67 -9.69 3.06 7.98
CA HIS A 67 -10.46 2.00 7.32
C HIS A 67 -11.91 1.99 7.78
N VAL A 68 -12.80 1.52 6.92
CA VAL A 68 -14.16 1.12 7.29
C VAL A 68 -14.28 -0.36 7.01
N LYS A 69 -14.51 -1.16 8.05
CA LYS A 69 -14.55 -2.61 7.97
C LYS A 69 -15.92 -3.13 8.39
N ALA A 70 -16.42 -4.15 7.70
CA ALA A 70 -17.61 -4.88 8.13
C ALA A 70 -17.39 -5.51 9.52
N ASN A 71 -18.48 -5.72 10.27
CA ASN A 71 -18.41 -6.45 11.53
C ASN A 71 -17.90 -7.88 11.33
N HIS A 72 -17.53 -8.53 12.44
CA HIS A 72 -17.02 -9.88 12.42
C HIS A 72 -18.00 -10.85 11.71
N ASN A 73 -17.47 -11.60 10.74
CA ASN A 73 -18.22 -12.53 9.87
C ASN A 73 -19.26 -11.88 8.95
N GLN A 74 -19.16 -10.58 8.68
CA GLN A 74 -19.96 -9.88 7.68
C GLN A 74 -19.07 -9.33 6.57
N GLN A 75 -19.67 -9.05 5.43
CA GLN A 75 -19.04 -8.40 4.28
C GLN A 75 -19.98 -7.34 3.74
N PHE A 76 -19.41 -6.30 3.14
CA PHE A 76 -20.18 -5.28 2.43
C PHE A 76 -20.57 -5.82 1.05
N VAL A 77 -21.83 -5.61 0.68
CA VAL A 77 -22.34 -5.85 -0.67
C VAL A 77 -22.15 -4.57 -1.49
N GLY A 78 -21.62 -4.70 -2.70
CA GLY A 78 -21.26 -3.60 -3.57
C GLY A 78 -22.39 -2.61 -3.79
N THR A 79 -23.61 -3.06 -4.07
CA THR A 79 -24.78 -2.19 -4.28
C THR A 79 -24.94 -1.15 -3.15
N GLN A 80 -24.94 -1.59 -1.89
CA GLN A 80 -25.08 -0.69 -0.73
C GLN A 80 -23.83 0.16 -0.52
N LEU A 81 -22.65 -0.41 -0.77
CA LEU A 81 -21.37 0.27 -0.60
C LEU A 81 -21.19 1.42 -1.61
N PHE A 82 -21.43 1.17 -2.88
CA PHE A 82 -21.30 2.17 -3.95
C PHE A 82 -22.34 3.27 -3.80
N ASP A 83 -23.60 2.91 -3.51
CA ASP A 83 -24.66 3.89 -3.23
C ASP A 83 -24.30 4.81 -2.06
N SER A 84 -23.81 4.25 -0.94
CA SER A 84 -23.39 5.05 0.22
C SER A 84 -22.17 5.92 -0.12
N MET A 85 -21.20 5.42 -0.88
CA MET A 85 -20.04 6.23 -1.30
C MET A 85 -20.47 7.43 -2.17
N GLU A 86 -21.34 7.22 -3.15
CA GLU A 86 -21.84 8.28 -4.04
C GLU A 86 -22.69 9.30 -3.30
N GLN A 87 -23.58 8.86 -2.39
CA GLN A 87 -24.36 9.75 -1.53
C GLN A 87 -23.48 10.61 -0.62
N ASN A 88 -22.34 10.06 -0.19
CA ASN A 88 -21.31 10.78 0.53
C ASN A 88 -20.32 11.52 -0.39
N GLY A 89 -20.69 11.77 -1.65
CA GLY A 89 -19.99 12.62 -2.62
C GLY A 89 -18.61 12.11 -3.03
N LEU A 90 -18.40 10.79 -2.98
CA LEU A 90 -17.26 10.14 -3.60
C LEU A 90 -17.57 9.82 -5.06
N HIS A 91 -16.59 10.02 -5.93
CA HIS A 91 -16.72 9.80 -7.37
C HIS A 91 -15.74 8.72 -7.81
N PHE A 92 -16.23 7.72 -8.55
CA PHE A 92 -15.37 6.70 -9.16
C PHE A 92 -14.49 7.34 -10.24
N GLY A 93 -13.21 6.97 -10.28
CA GLY A 93 -12.29 7.58 -11.23
C GLY A 93 -10.95 6.88 -11.38
N ALA A 94 -9.88 7.66 -11.33
CA ALA A 94 -8.53 7.21 -11.62
C ALA A 94 -8.15 5.99 -10.79
N MET A 95 -7.36 5.08 -11.38
CA MET A 95 -6.92 3.83 -10.74
C MET A 95 -8.06 2.88 -10.34
N ASN A 96 -9.29 3.09 -10.86
CA ASN A 96 -10.47 2.30 -10.54
C ASN A 96 -10.84 2.32 -9.05
N ILE A 97 -10.70 3.49 -8.42
CA ILE A 97 -11.06 3.72 -7.03
C ILE A 97 -11.94 4.98 -6.92
N TYR A 98 -12.44 5.25 -5.71
CA TYR A 98 -13.29 6.41 -5.45
C TYR A 98 -12.46 7.59 -4.91
N HIS A 99 -12.87 8.81 -5.25
CA HIS A 99 -12.19 10.04 -4.86
C HIS A 99 -13.17 11.06 -4.33
N ARG A 100 -12.79 11.77 -3.26
CA ARG A 100 -13.47 12.99 -2.85
C ARG A 100 -12.74 14.17 -3.45
N HIS A 101 -13.46 15.02 -4.19
CA HIS A 101 -12.92 16.25 -4.75
C HIS A 101 -13.32 17.46 -3.88
N ALA A 102 -12.61 18.58 -4.04
CA ALA A 102 -12.90 19.82 -3.32
C ALA A 102 -14.28 20.37 -3.66
N ASP A 103 -14.73 20.18 -4.90
CA ASP A 103 -16.09 20.46 -5.35
C ASP A 103 -16.93 19.17 -5.42
N LEU A 104 -18.23 19.30 -5.15
CA LEU A 104 -19.21 18.22 -5.20
C LEU A 104 -19.42 17.71 -6.63
N THR A 105 -19.11 18.51 -7.66
CA THR A 105 -19.23 18.10 -9.06
C THR A 105 -18.14 17.13 -9.53
N GLY A 106 -17.10 16.90 -8.72
CA GLY A 106 -16.02 15.95 -9.04
C GLY A 106 -14.94 16.47 -10.00
N ASN A 107 -14.98 17.76 -10.37
CA ASN A 107 -14.04 18.35 -11.35
C ASN A 107 -12.83 19.05 -10.75
N ASP A 108 -12.81 19.27 -9.43
CA ASP A 108 -11.72 19.97 -8.74
C ASP A 108 -10.63 18.98 -8.26
N LYS A 109 -9.62 19.45 -7.53
CA LYS A 109 -8.55 18.63 -6.97
C LYS A 109 -9.08 17.59 -5.96
N VAL A 110 -8.45 16.43 -5.96
CA VAL A 110 -8.72 15.33 -5.01
C VAL A 110 -8.26 15.75 -3.61
N LEU A 111 -9.15 15.60 -2.63
CA LEU A 111 -8.85 15.78 -1.21
C LEU A 111 -8.35 14.48 -0.58
N PHE A 112 -9.02 13.37 -0.86
CA PHE A 112 -8.69 12.03 -0.39
C PHE A 112 -9.29 10.97 -1.31
N SER A 113 -8.78 9.74 -1.21
CA SER A 113 -9.19 8.60 -2.04
C SER A 113 -9.61 7.42 -1.18
N VAL A 114 -10.42 6.54 -1.77
CA VAL A 114 -11.03 5.38 -1.14
C VAL A 114 -10.81 4.17 -2.02
N ALA A 115 -10.11 3.16 -1.50
CA ALA A 115 -9.77 1.93 -2.21
C ALA A 115 -10.32 0.71 -1.46
N ASN A 116 -10.42 -0.41 -2.18
CA ASN A 116 -10.74 -1.69 -1.56
C ASN A 116 -9.60 -2.15 -0.64
N MET A 117 -9.93 -2.73 0.52
CA MET A 117 -8.91 -3.36 1.39
C MET A 117 -8.38 -4.66 0.80
N MET A 118 -9.17 -5.31 -0.05
CA MET A 118 -8.81 -6.55 -0.74
C MET A 118 -7.94 -6.26 -1.95
N LYS A 119 -6.94 -7.12 -2.22
CA LYS A 119 -6.12 -7.02 -3.44
C LYS A 119 -7.01 -7.22 -4.68
N PRO A 120 -6.85 -6.41 -5.76
CA PRO A 120 -5.76 -5.46 -6.01
C PRO A 120 -5.98 -4.04 -5.47
N GLY A 121 -7.03 -3.78 -4.68
CA GLY A 121 -7.40 -2.45 -4.18
C GLY A 121 -8.41 -1.71 -5.05
N SER A 122 -8.74 -2.26 -6.22
CA SER A 122 -9.74 -1.74 -7.15
C SER A 122 -11.17 -1.90 -6.61
N LEU A 123 -12.01 -0.94 -6.94
CA LEU A 123 -13.46 -0.92 -6.72
C LEU A 123 -14.24 -1.05 -8.05
N ALA A 124 -13.55 -1.30 -9.17
CA ALA A 124 -14.21 -1.63 -10.44
C ALA A 124 -15.02 -2.92 -10.31
N HIS A 125 -16.21 -2.92 -10.91
CA HIS A 125 -17.15 -4.03 -10.89
C HIS A 125 -18.00 -3.99 -12.16
N ASP A 126 -18.39 -5.16 -12.66
CA ASP A 126 -19.36 -5.27 -13.76
C ASP A 126 -20.80 -5.23 -13.20
N ASP A 127 -21.02 -5.86 -12.04
CA ASP A 127 -22.29 -5.93 -11.35
C ASP A 127 -22.11 -5.64 -9.85
N PRO A 128 -22.68 -4.52 -9.33
CA PRO A 128 -22.65 -4.17 -7.92
C PRO A 128 -23.16 -5.26 -6.97
N GLU A 129 -24.12 -6.08 -7.39
CA GLU A 129 -24.76 -7.09 -6.52
C GLU A 129 -23.81 -8.26 -6.20
N THR A 130 -22.87 -8.53 -7.10
CA THR A 130 -21.90 -9.62 -6.95
C THR A 130 -20.60 -9.20 -6.26
N PHE A 131 -20.36 -7.88 -6.17
CA PHE A 131 -19.19 -7.36 -5.52
C PHE A 131 -19.31 -7.50 -3.99
N ILE A 132 -18.30 -8.10 -3.37
CA ILE A 132 -18.21 -8.23 -1.91
C ILE A 132 -16.84 -7.79 -1.43
N THR A 133 -16.80 -7.15 -0.27
CA THR A 133 -15.54 -6.80 0.38
C THR A 133 -15.63 -6.83 1.89
N ASP A 134 -14.52 -7.13 2.55
CA ASP A 134 -14.38 -7.03 4.00
C ASP A 134 -14.31 -5.56 4.47
N GLY A 135 -13.97 -4.63 3.58
CA GLY A 135 -13.94 -3.21 3.88
C GLY A 135 -13.21 -2.33 2.85
N ILE A 136 -13.14 -1.04 3.16
CA ILE A 136 -12.51 -0.01 2.33
C ILE A 136 -11.50 0.81 3.16
N SER A 137 -10.49 1.33 2.47
CA SER A 137 -9.43 2.17 3.04
C SER A 137 -9.52 3.57 2.50
N PHE A 138 -9.52 4.55 3.38
CA PHE A 138 -9.43 5.97 3.06
C PHE A 138 -8.00 6.43 3.26
N PHE A 139 -7.50 7.23 2.32
CA PHE A 139 -6.18 7.80 2.45
C PHE A 139 -6.07 9.19 1.82
N MET A 140 -5.23 10.02 2.44
CA MET A 140 -4.84 11.34 1.92
C MET A 140 -3.35 11.58 2.16
N THR A 141 -2.72 12.34 1.28
CA THR A 141 -1.31 12.71 1.38
C THR A 141 -1.15 14.11 1.96
N LEU A 142 -0.03 14.37 2.63
CA LEU A 142 0.44 15.70 2.98
C LEU A 142 1.73 15.96 2.21
N PRO A 143 1.87 17.11 1.51
CA PRO A 143 0.86 18.17 1.40
C PRO A 143 -0.35 17.72 0.56
N CYS A 144 -1.53 18.25 0.90
CA CYS A 144 -2.73 18.13 0.07
C CYS A 144 -3.17 19.50 -0.45
N TYR A 145 -4.11 19.49 -1.38
CA TYR A 145 -4.78 20.70 -1.83
C TYR A 145 -5.73 21.22 -0.74
N GLY A 146 -5.70 22.53 -0.49
CA GLY A 146 -6.55 23.17 0.51
C GLY A 146 -6.06 22.97 1.95
N ASP A 147 -6.99 23.04 2.91
CA ASP A 147 -6.70 22.90 4.34
C ASP A 147 -6.70 21.42 4.76
N ALA A 148 -5.54 20.93 5.18
CA ALA A 148 -5.35 19.52 5.55
C ALA A 148 -6.20 19.09 6.76
N GLU A 149 -6.42 19.99 7.73
CA GLU A 149 -7.23 19.66 8.93
C GLU A 149 -8.71 19.52 8.56
N GLN A 150 -9.21 20.39 7.68
CA GLN A 150 -10.56 20.30 7.13
C GLN A 150 -10.73 19.07 6.26
N ASN A 151 -9.76 18.75 5.38
CA ASN A 151 -9.80 17.54 4.55
C ASN A 151 -9.87 16.28 5.41
N PHE A 152 -9.07 16.20 6.48
CA PHE A 152 -9.13 15.10 7.43
C PHE A 152 -10.49 14.99 8.14
N LYS A 153 -11.10 16.12 8.53
CA LYS A 153 -12.45 16.13 9.13
C LYS A 153 -13.51 15.61 8.15
N ILE A 154 -13.44 16.01 6.88
CA ILE A 154 -14.34 15.51 5.83
C ILE A 154 -14.12 14.01 5.64
N MET A 155 -12.87 13.56 5.53
CA MET A 155 -12.52 12.14 5.38
C MET A 155 -13.07 11.28 6.53
N LEU A 156 -12.86 11.73 7.78
CA LEU A 156 -13.36 11.02 8.96
C LEU A 156 -14.89 10.99 9.02
N HIS A 157 -15.54 12.12 8.70
CA HIS A 157 -17.00 12.19 8.68
C HIS A 157 -17.61 11.26 7.61
N THR A 158 -17.06 11.29 6.39
CA THR A 158 -17.47 10.40 5.30
C THR A 158 -17.29 8.92 5.69
N ALA A 159 -16.16 8.57 6.31
CA ALA A 159 -15.92 7.21 6.77
C ALA A 159 -16.93 6.77 7.85
N GLN A 160 -17.29 7.66 8.78
CA GLN A 160 -18.30 7.37 9.79
C GLN A 160 -19.69 7.18 9.16
N MET A 161 -20.08 8.01 8.21
CA MET A 161 -21.36 7.87 7.51
C MET A 161 -21.47 6.53 6.79
N ILE A 162 -20.43 6.15 6.04
CA ILE A 162 -20.40 4.86 5.34
C ILE A 162 -20.39 3.68 6.33
N ALA A 163 -19.69 3.80 7.46
CA ALA A 163 -19.74 2.79 8.51
C ALA A 163 -21.16 2.67 9.10
N ASP A 164 -21.85 3.78 9.35
CA ASP A 164 -23.20 3.79 9.90
C ASP A 164 -24.22 3.19 8.91
N ASP A 165 -24.12 3.53 7.62
CA ASP A 165 -25.00 3.04 6.55
C ASP A 165 -24.89 1.52 6.36
N LEU A 166 -23.66 0.97 6.39
CA LEU A 166 -23.40 -0.45 6.16
C LEU A 166 -23.28 -1.28 7.45
N GLY A 167 -23.41 -0.66 8.63
CA GLY A 167 -23.22 -1.31 9.91
C GLY A 167 -21.79 -1.81 10.15
N GLY A 168 -20.78 -1.06 9.68
CA GLY A 168 -19.36 -1.34 9.89
C GLY A 168 -18.74 -0.58 11.08
N ASN A 169 -17.41 -0.65 11.18
CA ASN A 169 -16.63 0.12 12.15
C ASN A 169 -15.52 0.92 11.47
N VAL A 170 -15.29 2.13 11.96
CA VAL A 170 -14.13 2.94 11.57
C VAL A 170 -12.90 2.50 12.38
N LEU A 171 -11.83 2.19 11.67
CA LEU A 171 -10.55 1.76 12.21
C LEU A 171 -9.43 2.74 11.85
N ASP A 172 -8.41 2.82 12.68
CA ASP A 172 -7.19 3.56 12.38
C ASP A 172 -6.23 2.75 11.48
N ASP A 173 -5.09 3.34 11.14
CA ASP A 173 -3.99 2.75 10.35
C ASP A 173 -3.45 1.42 10.92
N LYS A 174 -3.72 1.12 12.19
CA LYS A 174 -3.32 -0.13 12.86
C LYS A 174 -4.48 -1.11 13.01
N TYR A 175 -5.59 -0.87 12.32
CA TYR A 175 -6.81 -1.66 12.42
C TYR A 175 -7.42 -1.67 13.83
N ALA A 176 -7.08 -0.70 14.67
CA ALA A 176 -7.71 -0.50 15.97
C ALA A 176 -8.95 0.39 15.82
N LEU A 177 -9.96 0.22 16.68
CA LEU A 177 -11.15 1.07 16.67
C LEU A 177 -10.76 2.55 16.79
N MET A 178 -11.40 3.39 15.98
CA MET A 178 -11.15 4.82 16.01
C MET A 178 -11.55 5.41 17.37
N THR A 179 -10.63 6.14 18.01
CA THR A 179 -10.84 6.78 19.32
C THR A 179 -10.59 8.28 19.24
N ARG A 180 -11.09 9.02 20.24
CA ARG A 180 -10.83 10.47 20.35
C ARG A 180 -9.34 10.78 20.40
N ASP A 181 -8.57 10.00 21.15
CA ASP A 181 -7.13 10.19 21.28
C ASP A 181 -6.39 9.96 19.96
N ARG A 182 -6.85 9.01 19.13
CA ARG A 182 -6.30 8.79 17.80
C ARG A 182 -6.66 9.93 16.84
N ILE A 183 -7.90 10.41 16.86
CA ILE A 183 -8.32 11.59 16.10
C ILE A 183 -7.46 12.81 16.45
N ASP A 184 -7.20 13.04 17.74
CA ASP A 184 -6.36 14.15 18.18
C ASP A 184 -4.87 13.93 17.83
N ALA A 185 -4.41 12.68 17.76
CA ALA A 185 -3.09 12.36 17.22
C ALA A 185 -2.97 12.72 15.72
N PHE A 186 -3.98 12.41 14.89
CA PHE A 186 -3.99 12.81 13.48
C PHE A 186 -3.97 14.33 13.30
N LYS A 187 -4.77 15.07 14.08
CA LYS A 187 -4.73 16.56 14.06
C LYS A 187 -3.34 17.09 14.39
N ARG A 188 -2.69 16.54 15.41
CA ARG A 188 -1.31 16.92 15.77
C ARG A 188 -0.32 16.60 14.66
N GLN A 189 -0.47 15.46 13.98
CA GLN A 189 0.37 15.08 12.85
C GLN A 189 0.26 16.12 11.71
N VAL A 190 -0.97 16.48 11.33
CA VAL A 190 -1.23 17.53 10.32
C VAL A 190 -0.59 18.86 10.74
N GLN A 191 -0.79 19.30 11.98
CA GLN A 191 -0.23 20.55 12.48
C GLN A 191 1.29 20.56 12.51
N GLN A 192 1.92 19.45 12.90
CA GLN A 192 3.37 19.29 12.90
C GLN A 192 3.92 19.33 11.47
N PHE A 193 3.25 18.67 10.53
CA PHE A 193 3.62 18.70 9.12
C PHE A 193 3.61 20.12 8.56
N GLU A 194 2.51 20.86 8.75
CA GLU A 194 2.37 22.24 8.29
C GLU A 194 3.41 23.18 8.93
N ALA A 195 3.72 22.99 10.23
CA ALA A 195 4.75 23.76 10.90
C ALA A 195 6.15 23.50 10.33
N LYS A 196 6.51 22.23 10.08
CA LYS A 196 7.79 21.84 9.45
C LYS A 196 7.90 22.41 8.04
N LYS A 197 6.82 22.29 7.24
CA LYS A 197 6.74 22.82 5.88
C LYS A 197 6.99 24.33 5.86
N ARG A 198 6.33 25.08 6.75
CA ARG A 198 6.51 26.53 6.87
C ARG A 198 7.93 26.92 7.27
N ALA A 199 8.52 26.20 8.23
CA ALA A 199 9.89 26.45 8.67
C ALA A 199 10.89 26.22 7.52
N LYS A 200 10.72 25.14 6.75
CA LYS A 200 11.55 24.83 5.58
C LYS A 200 11.43 25.91 4.48
N GLN A 201 10.21 26.32 4.17
CA GLN A 201 9.95 27.40 3.20
C GLN A 201 10.56 28.75 3.64
N ALA A 202 10.50 29.07 4.94
CA ALA A 202 11.09 30.29 5.48
C ALA A 202 12.63 30.27 5.42
N SER A 203 13.28 29.12 5.64
CA SER A 203 14.73 28.99 5.50
C SER A 203 15.23 29.06 4.06
N GLN A 204 14.40 28.66 3.08
CA GLN A 204 14.76 28.70 1.66
C GLN A 204 14.56 30.07 1.01
N ALA A 205 13.83 30.98 1.67
CA ALA A 205 13.56 32.33 1.17
C ALA A 205 14.58 33.39 1.63
N LEU A 206 15.62 32.99 2.39
CA LEU A 206 16.71 33.82 2.90
C LEU A 206 18.00 33.54 2.14
#